data_AF-A0A7S1SVP1-F1
#
_entry.id   AF-A0A7S1SVP1-F1
#
_cell.length_a   1.000
_cell.length_b   1.000
_cell.length_c   1.000
_cell.angle_alpha   90.00
_cell.angle_beta   90.00
_cell.angle_gamma   90.00
#
_symmetry.space_group_name_H-M   'P 1'
#
loop_
_entity.id
_entity.type
_entity.pdbx_description
1 polymer ?
#
loop_
_entity_poly.entity_id
_entity_poly.type
_entity_poly.pdbx_seq_one_letter_code
_entity_poly.pdbx_strand_id
1 'polypeptide(L)'
;GGELRTRSELTSVQELLSEAVEESHEGLTELVANHSFVGMASATLGLLQHRTGLYLVDAAALSRDLLYQQVLCRFEHFGRVCLQPAPSLRELMLQALDAEEALGRWQESDGSKEELAALTVELLKERAEMLREYFSIDIDSEGRLGSLPQLLEQYPPDLDRLPHFILRLGRDVDWE
;
A
#
# COMPACT_ATOMS: atom_id res chain seq x y z
N GLY A 1 -2.62 -10.69 -22.46
CA GLY A 1 -2.86 -10.39 -21.05
C GLY A 1 -2.87 -11.68 -20.31
N GLY A 2 -2.04 -11.82 -19.27
CA GLY A 2 -2.17 -12.95 -18.35
C GLY A 2 -3.43 -12.75 -17.52
N GLU A 3 -4.24 -13.79 -17.37
CA GLU A 3 -5.40 -13.74 -16.48
C GLU A 3 -4.90 -13.43 -15.06
N LEU A 4 -5.41 -12.34 -14.46
CA LEU A 4 -5.21 -12.06 -13.05
C LEU A 4 -5.87 -13.20 -12.26
N ARG A 5 -5.05 -13.96 -11.53
CA ARG A 5 -5.50 -15.06 -10.68
C ARG A 5 -4.82 -14.94 -9.33
N THR A 6 -5.59 -15.15 -8.26
CA THR A 6 -5.04 -15.28 -6.91
C THR A 6 -4.70 -16.74 -6.61
N ARG A 7 -3.75 -16.96 -5.70
CA ARG A 7 -3.43 -18.29 -5.16
C ARG A 7 -4.18 -18.60 -3.87
N SER A 8 -4.92 -17.63 -3.33
CA SER A 8 -5.68 -17.81 -2.11
C SER A 8 -6.98 -18.58 -2.37
N GLU A 9 -7.32 -19.47 -1.44
CA GLU A 9 -8.59 -20.21 -1.41
C GLU A 9 -9.71 -19.41 -0.71
N LEU A 10 -9.41 -18.21 -0.18
CA LEU A 10 -10.40 -17.36 0.47
C LEU A 10 -11.33 -16.72 -0.56
N THR A 11 -12.63 -16.96 -0.41
CA THR A 11 -13.65 -16.42 -1.32
C THR A 11 -13.67 -14.90 -1.33
N SER A 12 -13.42 -14.26 -0.18
CA SER A 12 -13.34 -12.79 -0.09
C SER A 12 -12.24 -12.19 -0.98
N VAL A 13 -11.08 -12.83 -1.06
CA VAL A 13 -9.97 -12.38 -1.92
C VAL A 13 -10.28 -12.64 -3.40
N GLN A 14 -10.93 -13.77 -3.69
CA GLN A 14 -11.38 -14.10 -5.04
C GLN A 14 -12.46 -13.13 -5.55
N GLU A 15 -13.40 -12.73 -4.69
CA GLU A 15 -14.45 -11.74 -4.96
C GLU A 15 -13.84 -10.36 -5.26
N LEU A 16 -12.93 -9.87 -4.40
CA LEU A 16 -12.23 -8.60 -4.63
C LEU A 16 -11.43 -8.58 -5.93
N LEU A 17 -10.83 -9.72 -6.29
CA LEU A 17 -10.11 -9.84 -7.57
C LEU A 17 -11.09 -9.86 -8.75
N SER A 18 -12.24 -10.52 -8.63
CA SER A 18 -13.28 -10.51 -9.65
C SER A 18 -13.80 -9.10 -9.88
N GLU A 19 -14.11 -8.36 -8.83
CA GLU A 19 -14.55 -6.96 -8.89
C GLU A 19 -13.52 -6.09 -9.63
N ALA A 20 -12.23 -6.21 -9.27
CA ALA A 20 -11.17 -5.47 -9.94
C ALA A 20 -11.01 -5.82 -11.43
N VAL A 21 -11.36 -7.05 -11.84
CA VAL A 21 -11.35 -7.49 -13.24
C VAL A 21 -12.60 -7.01 -13.98
N GLU A 22 -13.76 -7.03 -13.34
CA GLU A 22 -15.04 -6.58 -13.92
C GLU A 22 -15.06 -5.08 -14.18
N GLU A 23 -14.41 -4.28 -13.34
CA GLU A 23 -14.24 -2.84 -13.54
C GLU A 23 -13.19 -2.49 -14.61
N SER A 24 -12.48 -3.49 -15.16
CA SER A 24 -11.39 -3.24 -16.10
C SER A 24 -11.91 -2.74 -17.46
N HIS A 25 -11.25 -1.71 -17.98
CA HIS A 25 -11.58 -1.15 -19.29
C HIS A 25 -10.66 -1.71 -20.37
N GLU A 26 -11.18 -2.57 -21.24
CA GLU A 26 -10.41 -3.27 -22.30
C GLU A 26 -9.50 -2.33 -23.11
N GLY A 27 -10.01 -1.17 -23.54
CA GLY A 27 -9.22 -0.21 -24.31
C GLY A 27 -8.06 0.45 -23.55
N LEU A 28 -8.19 0.65 -22.23
CA LEU A 28 -7.11 1.19 -21.40
C LEU A 28 -6.09 0.08 -21.10
N THR A 29 -6.58 -1.14 -20.86
CA THR A 29 -5.72 -2.33 -20.72
C THR A 29 -4.89 -2.56 -21.98
N GLU A 30 -5.48 -2.48 -23.18
CA GLU A 30 -4.75 -2.59 -24.45
C GLU A 30 -3.70 -1.48 -24.60
N LEU A 31 -4.07 -0.24 -24.29
CA LEU A 31 -3.19 0.92 -24.34
C LEU A 31 -1.98 0.72 -23.42
N VAL A 32 -2.21 0.41 -22.15
CA VAL A 32 -1.14 0.21 -21.16
C VAL A 32 -0.33 -1.04 -21.48
N ALA A 33 -0.91 -2.10 -22.03
CA ALA A 33 -0.16 -3.31 -22.40
C ALA A 33 0.79 -3.09 -23.59
N ASN A 34 0.44 -2.20 -24.53
CA ASN A 34 1.18 -2.02 -25.79
C ASN A 34 1.77 -0.60 -25.95
N HIS A 35 1.89 0.16 -24.86
CA HIS A 35 2.46 1.50 -24.91
C HIS A 35 3.98 1.46 -25.12
N SER A 36 4.51 2.57 -25.64
CA SER A 36 5.91 2.96 -25.53
C SER A 36 6.01 4.10 -24.52
N PHE A 37 6.83 3.94 -23.49
CA PHE A 37 7.06 4.98 -22.50
C PHE A 37 7.91 6.10 -23.13
N VAL A 38 7.41 7.33 -23.09
CA VAL A 38 8.10 8.49 -23.67
C VAL A 38 8.92 9.23 -22.62
N GLY A 39 8.34 9.43 -21.42
CA GLY A 39 9.00 10.13 -20.33
C GLY A 39 8.04 10.69 -19.29
N MET A 40 8.60 11.26 -18.22
CA MET A 40 7.82 11.96 -17.19
C MET A 40 7.62 13.43 -17.57
N ALA A 41 6.38 13.91 -17.47
CA ALA A 41 6.03 15.32 -17.63
C ALA A 41 6.03 16.07 -16.28
N SER A 42 5.79 15.37 -15.17
CA SER A 42 5.90 15.88 -13.80
C SER A 42 6.29 14.75 -12.83
N ALA A 43 6.24 15.01 -11.52
CA ALA A 43 6.48 13.97 -10.50
C ALA A 43 5.44 12.83 -10.54
N THR A 44 4.23 13.08 -11.04
CA THR A 44 3.14 12.10 -11.07
C THR A 44 2.57 11.86 -12.46
N LEU A 45 2.83 12.73 -13.43
CA LEU A 45 2.29 12.62 -14.78
C LEU A 45 3.33 12.06 -15.74
N GLY A 46 2.98 10.96 -16.42
CA GLY A 46 3.79 10.28 -17.43
C GLY A 46 3.22 10.47 -18.83
N LEU A 47 4.08 10.35 -19.84
CA LEU A 47 3.70 10.33 -21.25
C LEU A 47 3.85 8.92 -21.82
N LEU A 48 2.74 8.38 -22.33
CA LEU A 48 2.69 7.10 -23.02
C LEU A 48 2.34 7.34 -24.49
N GLN A 49 3.10 6.73 -25.40
CA GLN A 49 2.71 6.66 -26.80
C GLN A 49 2.06 5.30 -27.06
N HIS A 50 0.88 5.28 -27.68
CA HIS A 50 0.29 4.06 -28.20
C HIS A 50 -0.23 4.31 -29.62
N ARG A 51 0.26 3.51 -30.58
CA ARG A 51 0.04 3.74 -32.02
C ARG A 51 0.48 5.17 -32.40
N THR A 52 -0.45 5.99 -32.90
CA THR A 52 -0.23 7.39 -33.27
C THR A 52 -0.65 8.38 -32.17
N GLY A 53 -1.22 7.89 -31.07
CA GLY A 53 -1.68 8.70 -29.95
C GLY A 53 -0.58 8.92 -28.91
N LEU A 54 -0.51 10.15 -28.39
CA LEU A 54 0.27 10.51 -27.22
C LEU A 54 -0.68 10.81 -26.07
N TYR A 55 -0.50 10.11 -24.96
CA TYR A 55 -1.37 10.14 -23.80
C TYR A 55 -0.62 10.68 -22.60
N LEU A 56 -1.27 11.58 -21.87
CA LEU A 56 -0.85 11.98 -20.54
C LEU A 56 -1.57 11.07 -19.53
N VAL A 57 -0.81 10.41 -18.67
CA VAL A 57 -1.34 9.49 -17.66
C VAL A 57 -0.92 9.92 -16.27
N ASP A 58 -1.78 9.65 -15.29
CA ASP A 58 -1.42 9.73 -13.88
C ASP A 58 -0.71 8.43 -13.47
N ALA A 59 0.62 8.49 -13.43
CA ALA A 59 1.46 7.36 -13.06
C ALA A 59 1.25 6.96 -11.59
N ALA A 60 0.90 7.91 -10.71
CA ALA A 60 0.62 7.61 -9.31
C ALA A 60 -0.68 6.79 -9.19
N ALA A 61 -1.74 7.21 -9.89
CA ALA A 61 -3.00 6.46 -9.94
C ALA A 61 -2.81 5.05 -10.53
N LEU A 62 -2.14 4.95 -11.68
CA LEU A 62 -1.85 3.65 -12.31
C LEU A 62 -1.02 2.73 -11.41
N SER A 63 -0.02 3.29 -10.73
CA SER A 63 0.83 2.51 -9.81
C SER A 63 0.03 1.98 -8.61
N ARG A 64 -0.91 2.76 -8.08
CA ARG A 64 -1.78 2.34 -6.98
C ARG A 64 -2.65 1.16 -7.39
N ASP A 65 -3.30 1.26 -8.55
CA ASP A 65 -4.19 0.21 -9.05
C ASP A 65 -3.40 -1.07 -9.38
N LEU A 66 -2.21 -0.93 -9.97
CA LEU A 66 -1.28 -2.04 -10.20
C LEU A 66 -0.89 -2.72 -8.88
N LEU A 67 -0.46 -1.95 -7.87
CA LEU A 67 -0.03 -2.50 -6.59
C LEU A 67 -1.19 -3.17 -5.84
N TYR A 68 -2.40 -2.61 -5.90
CA TYR A 68 -3.61 -3.23 -5.35
C TYR A 68 -3.88 -4.59 -6.00
N GLN A 69 -3.87 -4.67 -7.33
CA GLN A 69 -4.03 -5.94 -8.05
C GLN A 69 -2.90 -6.93 -7.70
N GLN A 70 -1.66 -6.47 -7.55
CA GLN A 70 -0.56 -7.34 -7.08
C GLN A 70 -0.79 -7.87 -5.66
N VAL A 71 -1.34 -7.06 -4.76
CA VAL A 71 -1.71 -7.51 -3.40
C VAL A 71 -2.74 -8.63 -3.47
N LEU A 72 -3.80 -8.47 -4.26
CA LEU A 72 -4.84 -9.51 -4.40
C LEU A 72 -4.30 -10.80 -5.03
N CYS A 73 -3.48 -10.68 -6.09
CA CYS A 73 -2.89 -11.84 -6.76
C CYS A 73 -1.89 -12.61 -5.88
N ARG A 74 -1.17 -11.90 -5.00
CA ARG A 74 -0.09 -12.44 -4.17
C ARG A 74 -0.46 -12.60 -2.70
N PHE A 75 -1.73 -12.44 -2.35
CA PHE A 75 -2.24 -12.65 -0.98
C PHE A 75 -1.70 -13.97 -0.39
N GLU A 76 -1.27 -13.96 0.87
CA GLU A 76 -0.55 -15.05 1.58
C GLU A 76 0.85 -15.42 1.04
N HIS A 77 1.25 -14.91 -0.12
CA HIS A 77 2.41 -15.38 -0.87
C HIS A 77 3.39 -14.26 -1.25
N PHE A 78 3.57 -13.28 -0.36
CA PHE A 78 4.49 -12.17 -0.55
C PHE A 78 5.95 -12.56 -0.26
N GLY A 79 6.87 -12.00 -1.05
CA GLY A 79 8.26 -11.83 -0.60
C GLY A 79 8.31 -10.79 0.53
N ARG A 80 9.45 -10.69 1.23
CA ARG A 80 9.61 -9.77 2.37
C ARG A 80 10.74 -8.78 2.12
N VAL A 81 10.48 -7.51 2.38
CA VAL A 81 11.50 -6.47 2.50
C VAL A 81 11.76 -6.27 3.99
N CYS A 82 12.93 -6.68 4.48
CA CYS A 82 13.31 -6.52 5.89
C CYS A 82 13.75 -5.08 6.15
N LEU A 83 13.24 -4.48 7.22
CA LEU A 83 13.62 -3.14 7.67
C LEU A 83 14.72 -3.25 8.72
N GLN A 84 15.88 -2.66 8.43
CA GLN A 84 17.03 -2.68 9.34
C GLN A 84 17.63 -1.27 9.47
N PRO A 85 17.59 -0.67 10.69
CA PRO A 85 16.93 -1.17 11.89
C PRO A 85 15.39 -1.21 11.75
N ALA A 86 14.73 -2.09 12.52
CA ALA A 86 13.26 -2.15 12.57
C ALA A 86 12.72 -0.89 13.29
N PRO A 87 11.96 -0.01 12.61
CA PRO A 87 11.45 1.21 13.22
C PRO A 87 10.35 0.92 14.24
N SER A 88 10.26 1.75 15.28
CA SER A 88 9.18 1.65 16.27
C SER A 88 7.87 2.15 15.67
N LEU A 89 6.80 1.35 15.79
CA LEU A 89 5.46 1.77 15.39
C LEU A 89 5.00 3.02 16.13
N ARG A 90 5.39 3.18 17.41
CA ARG A 90 5.09 4.36 18.21
C ARG A 90 5.71 5.62 17.61
N GLU A 91 6.98 5.56 17.24
CA GLU A 91 7.70 6.70 16.64
C GLU A 91 7.11 7.06 15.29
N LEU A 92 6.82 6.05 14.45
CA LEU A 92 6.15 6.23 13.16
C LEU A 92 4.78 6.90 13.33
N MET A 93 3.98 6.50 14.33
CA MET A 93 2.68 7.11 14.61
C MET A 93 2.80 8.57 15.03
N LEU A 94 3.73 8.89 15.94
CA LEU A 94 3.94 10.28 16.37
C LEU A 94 4.37 11.16 15.20
N GLN A 95 5.30 10.68 14.36
CA GLN A 95 5.71 11.39 13.15
C GLN A 95 4.55 11.64 12.18
N ALA A 96 3.66 10.66 12.02
CA ALA A 96 2.49 10.80 11.17
C ALA A 96 1.53 11.86 11.70
N LEU A 97 1.26 11.85 13.01
CA LEU A 97 0.37 12.82 13.67
C LEU A 97 0.96 14.24 13.67
N ASP A 98 2.28 14.37 13.84
CA ASP A 98 2.98 15.66 13.71
C ASP A 98 2.85 16.22 12.28
N ALA A 99 2.95 15.35 11.26
CA ALA A 99 2.74 15.75 9.88
C ALA A 99 1.28 16.17 9.60
N GLU A 100 0.30 15.46 10.16
CA GLU A 100 -1.12 15.84 10.05
C GLU A 100 -1.41 17.18 10.74
N GLU A 101 -0.82 17.44 11.91
CA GLU A 101 -0.94 18.71 12.63
C GLU A 101 -0.30 19.86 11.85
N ALA A 102 0.91 19.66 11.32
CA ALA A 102 1.58 20.67 10.49
C ALA A 102 0.76 21.03 9.23
N LEU A 103 -0.08 20.11 8.76
CA LEU A 103 -0.98 20.31 7.62
C LEU A 103 -2.37 20.82 8.04
N GLY A 104 -2.58 21.10 9.33
CA GLY A 104 -3.85 21.58 9.89
C GLY A 104 -4.97 20.54 9.87
N ARG A 105 -4.64 19.25 9.71
CA ARG A 105 -5.60 18.13 9.68
C ARG A 105 -5.75 17.45 11.04
N TRP A 106 -4.92 17.83 12.00
CA TRP A 106 -4.98 17.41 13.40
C TRP A 106 -4.92 18.63 14.31
N GLN A 107 -5.70 18.63 15.38
CA GLN A 107 -5.72 19.65 16.42
C GLN A 107 -5.59 18.99 17.80
N GLU A 108 -5.10 19.73 18.80
CA GLU A 108 -5.01 19.23 20.19
C GLU A 108 -6.35 18.75 20.75
N SER A 109 -7.47 19.27 20.22
CA SER A 109 -8.82 18.84 20.59
C SER A 109 -9.19 17.44 20.10
N ASP A 110 -8.48 16.91 19.09
CA ASP A 110 -8.77 15.60 18.50
C ASP A 110 -8.26 14.44 19.39
N GLY A 111 -7.44 14.77 20.40
CA GLY A 111 -6.98 13.83 21.43
C GLY A 111 -5.47 13.86 21.63
N SER A 112 -5.02 13.07 22.61
CA SER A 112 -3.59 12.89 22.89
C SER A 112 -2.94 12.04 21.81
N LYS A 113 -1.90 12.58 21.16
CA LYS A 113 -1.12 11.86 20.15
C LYS A 113 -0.46 10.61 20.74
N GLU A 114 -0.01 10.69 21.99
CA GLU A 114 0.59 9.59 22.72
C GLU A 114 -0.39 8.46 22.98
N GLU A 115 -1.64 8.79 23.35
CA GLU A 115 -2.68 7.80 23.59
C GLU A 115 -3.06 7.10 22.28
N LEU A 116 -3.22 7.85 21.19
CA LEU A 116 -3.53 7.29 19.87
C LEU A 116 -2.40 6.40 19.36
N ALA A 117 -1.16 6.84 19.49
CA ALA A 117 0.00 6.03 19.14
C ALA A 117 0.02 4.72 19.96
N ALA A 118 -0.27 4.77 21.26
CA ALA A 118 -0.33 3.59 22.10
C ALA A 118 -1.46 2.64 21.69
N LEU A 119 -2.66 3.17 21.43
CA LEU A 119 -3.82 2.38 20.96
C LEU A 119 -3.54 1.70 19.63
N THR A 120 -2.96 2.43 18.66
CA THR A 120 -2.59 1.84 17.37
C THR A 120 -1.50 0.77 17.51
N VAL A 121 -0.51 0.97 18.37
CA VAL A 121 0.53 -0.04 18.61
C VAL A 121 -0.07 -1.34 19.18
N GLU A 122 -0.94 -1.24 20.18
CA GLU A 122 -1.58 -2.43 20.76
C GLU A 122 -2.51 -3.13 19.75
N LEU A 123 -3.32 -2.37 19.01
CA LEU A 123 -4.14 -2.91 17.91
C LEU A 123 -3.30 -3.70 16.90
N LEU A 124 -2.21 -3.10 16.40
CA LEU A 124 -1.38 -3.75 15.39
C LEU A 124 -0.60 -4.95 15.93
N LYS A 125 -0.27 -4.96 17.22
CA LYS A 125 0.30 -6.14 17.89
C LYS A 125 -0.73 -7.28 18.02
N GLU A 126 -1.98 -6.96 18.35
CA GLU A 126 -3.06 -7.95 18.39
C GLU A 126 -3.33 -8.57 17.01
N ARG A 127 -3.11 -7.82 15.93
CA ARG A 127 -3.26 -8.30 14.55
C ARG A 127 -1.96 -8.78 13.89
N ALA A 128 -0.85 -8.81 14.62
CA ALA A 128 0.48 -9.07 14.06
C ALA A 128 0.60 -10.45 13.39
N GLU A 129 0.00 -11.49 13.97
CA GLU A 129 0.03 -12.84 13.40
C GLU A 129 -0.61 -12.88 12.01
N MET A 130 -1.82 -12.32 11.89
CA MET A 130 -2.56 -12.25 10.63
C MET A 130 -1.85 -11.38 9.60
N LEU A 131 -1.35 -10.20 10.02
CA LEU A 131 -0.57 -9.30 9.16
C LEU A 131 0.68 -9.99 8.59
N ARG A 132 1.34 -10.82 9.41
CA ARG A 132 2.50 -11.59 9.01
C ARG A 132 2.15 -12.74 8.07
N GLU A 133 1.06 -13.44 8.31
CA GLU A 133 0.61 -14.58 7.51
C GLU A 133 0.11 -14.12 6.14
N TYR A 134 -0.80 -13.16 6.12
CA TYR A 134 -1.49 -12.75 4.89
C TYR A 134 -0.71 -11.73 4.09
N PHE A 135 -0.04 -10.79 4.74
CA PHE A 135 0.61 -9.65 4.07
C PHE A 135 2.13 -9.61 4.24
N SER A 136 2.74 -10.56 4.95
CA SER A 136 4.18 -10.51 5.28
C SER A 136 4.63 -9.22 5.97
N ILE A 137 3.72 -8.57 6.70
CA ILE A 137 4.01 -7.43 7.57
C ILE A 137 4.38 -7.99 8.94
N ASP A 138 5.64 -7.87 9.34
CA ASP A 138 6.13 -8.43 10.59
C ASP A 138 6.20 -7.35 11.68
N ILE A 139 5.54 -7.60 12.81
CA ILE A 139 5.54 -6.72 13.98
C ILE A 139 5.96 -7.55 15.19
N ASP A 140 7.03 -7.14 15.87
CA ASP A 140 7.54 -7.84 17.05
C ASP A 140 6.76 -7.50 18.34
N SER A 141 7.07 -8.22 19.42
CA SER A 141 6.45 -8.03 20.74
C SER A 141 6.66 -6.62 21.32
N GLU A 142 7.74 -5.97 20.91
CA GLU A 142 8.13 -4.62 21.29
C GLU A 142 7.47 -3.54 20.43
N GLY A 143 6.63 -3.92 19.45
CA GLY A 143 5.94 -2.99 18.56
C GLY A 143 6.87 -2.36 17.52
N ARG A 144 7.83 -3.11 17.00
CA ARG A 144 8.71 -2.69 15.90
C ARG A 144 8.34 -3.40 14.62
N LEU A 145 8.44 -2.67 13.51
CA LEU A 145 8.11 -3.17 12.18
C LEU A 145 9.34 -3.86 11.56
N GLY A 146 9.34 -5.18 11.51
CA GLY A 146 10.46 -5.98 11.00
C GLY A 146 10.48 -6.12 9.48
N SER A 147 9.31 -6.20 8.84
CA SER A 147 9.21 -6.35 7.38
C SER A 147 7.95 -5.79 6.76
N LEU A 148 8.01 -5.55 5.44
CA LEU A 148 6.90 -5.20 4.56
C LEU A 148 6.81 -6.18 3.38
N PRO A 149 5.63 -6.33 2.73
CA PRO A 149 5.50 -7.14 1.52
C PRO A 149 6.33 -6.60 0.36
N GLN A 150 7.04 -7.50 -0.32
CA GLN A 150 7.67 -7.20 -1.60
C GLN A 150 6.66 -7.35 -2.75
N LEU A 151 6.06 -6.24 -3.16
CA LEU A 151 5.03 -6.23 -4.21
C LEU A 151 5.63 -6.29 -5.62
N LEU A 152 6.76 -5.60 -5.84
CA LEU A 152 7.47 -5.55 -7.11
C LEU A 152 8.95 -5.91 -6.90
N GLU A 153 9.52 -6.66 -7.83
CA GLU A 153 10.94 -6.99 -7.81
C GLU A 153 11.77 -5.72 -8.00
N GLN A 154 12.83 -5.56 -7.22
CA GLN A 154 13.77 -4.42 -7.28
C GLN A 154 13.16 -3.03 -7.00
N TYR A 155 11.92 -2.96 -6.53
CA TYR A 155 11.28 -1.72 -6.12
C TYR A 155 11.05 -1.70 -4.61
N PRO A 156 11.98 -1.13 -3.82
CA PRO A 156 11.77 -1.00 -2.39
C PRO A 156 10.62 -0.01 -2.11
N PRO A 157 9.86 -0.19 -1.02
CA PRO A 157 8.85 0.77 -0.60
C PRO A 157 9.51 2.11 -0.24
N ASP A 158 8.77 3.19 -0.48
CA ASP A 158 9.13 4.54 -0.05
C ASP A 158 9.00 4.65 1.48
N LEU A 159 10.13 4.59 2.18
CA LEU A 159 10.17 4.56 3.65
C LEU A 159 9.74 5.89 4.27
N ASP A 160 9.81 7.01 3.54
CA ASP A 160 9.35 8.31 4.04
C ASP A 160 7.83 8.33 4.21
N ARG A 161 7.11 7.42 3.54
CA ARG A 161 5.65 7.25 3.66
C ARG A 161 5.24 6.29 4.76
N LEU A 162 6.20 5.63 5.41
CA LEU A 162 5.92 4.62 6.42
C LEU A 162 5.13 5.17 7.62
N PRO A 163 5.41 6.37 8.16
CA PRO A 163 4.57 6.98 9.20
C PRO A 163 3.09 7.04 8.81
N HIS A 164 2.82 7.58 7.62
CA HIS A 164 1.46 7.73 7.13
C HIS A 164 0.79 6.38 6.85
N PHE A 165 1.55 5.39 6.37
CA PHE A 165 1.05 4.02 6.20
C PHE A 165 0.56 3.44 7.52
N ILE A 166 1.33 3.54 8.61
CA ILE A 166 0.93 3.02 9.94
C ILE A 166 -0.29 3.77 10.48
N LEU A 167 -0.36 5.10 10.31
CA LEU A 167 -1.52 5.89 10.69
C LEU A 167 -2.79 5.41 9.96
N ARG A 168 -2.72 5.21 8.64
CA ARG A 168 -3.85 4.74 7.84
C ARG A 168 -4.22 3.30 8.20
N LEU A 169 -3.24 2.45 8.50
CA LEU A 169 -3.47 1.06 8.92
C LEU A 169 -4.22 0.99 10.26
N GLY A 170 -3.92 1.89 11.20
CA GLY A 170 -4.63 1.97 12.47
C GLY A 170 -6.00 2.64 12.42
N ARG A 171 -6.23 3.55 11.46
CA ARG A 171 -7.43 4.41 11.43
C ARG A 171 -8.44 4.02 10.36
N ASP A 172 -7.99 3.63 9.17
CA ASP A 172 -8.85 3.53 7.99
C ASP A 172 -9.11 2.07 7.56
N VAL A 173 -8.54 1.10 8.28
CA VAL A 173 -8.86 -0.32 8.11
C VAL A 173 -9.92 -0.71 9.13
N ASP A 174 -10.96 -1.38 8.65
CA ASP A 174 -11.97 -1.99 9.50
C ASP A 174 -11.43 -3.33 10.03
N TRP A 175 -11.26 -3.41 11.36
CA TRP A 175 -10.71 -4.57 12.05
C TRP A 175 -11.77 -5.38 12.81
N GLU A 176 -13.05 -5.00 12.71
CA GLU A 176 -14.18 -5.71 13.32
C GLU A 176 -14.68 -6.90 12.49
#